data_AF-A0A952KRT3-F1
#
_entry.id   AF-A0A952KRT3-F1
#
_cell.length_a   1.000
_cell.length_b   1.000
_cell.length_c   1.000
_cell.angle_alpha   90.00
_cell.angle_beta   90.00
_cell.angle_gamma   90.00
#
_symmetry.space_group_name_H-M   'P 1'
#
loop_
_entity.id
_entity.type
_entity.pdbx_description
1 polymer ?
#
loop_
_entity_poly.entity_id
_entity_poly.type
_entity_poly.pdbx_seq_one_letter_code
_entity_poly.pdbx_strand_id
1 'polypeptide(L)'
;STTAMAGSGLFRLPAALNPMDWLAQPDKPGISPEPSYQRPQGGIEARAFGNVVHLLVESMANAIARGEEPDVTQWHPRAHALLRAEGIAPGDLPHQTQQVVRALENMLMDPEGRWLLAPHTAAASESALEDETGRHVRTDRTFFASDAPLASGEGTLWIVDFKSSENSGSDVAAFLAAQKKLYAPKMLEYAQTKRAQLGAETPIILALYFPLLPALVYWQAE
;
A
#
# COMPACT_ATOMS: atom_id res chain seq x y z
N SER A 1 11.42 -24.36 44.30
CA SER A 1 10.72 -25.52 43.71
C SER A 1 9.31 -25.08 43.33
N THR A 2 9.01 -24.84 42.04
CA THR A 2 8.27 -25.74 41.11
C THR A 2 6.85 -26.05 41.66
N THR A 3 5.72 -25.83 40.98
CA THR A 3 5.32 -26.24 39.61
C THR A 3 3.99 -25.57 39.19
N ALA A 4 3.74 -25.59 37.88
CA ALA A 4 2.67 -24.96 37.10
C ALA A 4 1.35 -25.78 36.91
N MET A 5 0.28 -25.05 36.50
CA MET A 5 -0.80 -25.30 35.49
C MET A 5 -1.60 -26.63 35.41
N ALA A 6 -2.95 -26.51 35.37
CA ALA A 6 -3.84 -26.79 34.20
C ALA A 6 -5.28 -27.28 34.57
N GLY A 7 -6.29 -26.89 33.77
CA GLY A 7 -7.65 -27.48 33.71
C GLY A 7 -8.78 -26.47 33.44
N SER A 8 -9.05 -26.05 32.20
CA SER A 8 -10.02 -26.62 31.25
C SER A 8 -11.52 -26.43 31.62
N GLY A 9 -12.17 -25.40 31.06
CA GLY A 9 -13.63 -25.22 31.09
C GLY A 9 -14.21 -25.12 29.68
N LEU A 10 -14.86 -26.19 29.21
CA LEU A 10 -15.68 -26.21 27.99
C LEU A 10 -17.07 -25.64 28.30
N PHE A 11 -17.50 -24.61 27.58
CA PHE A 11 -18.89 -24.14 27.62
C PHE A 11 -19.74 -24.90 26.59
N ARG A 12 -20.84 -25.52 27.04
CA ARG A 12 -21.87 -26.16 26.19
C ARG A 12 -22.83 -25.11 25.63
N LEU A 13 -23.12 -25.17 24.33
CA LEU A 13 -24.14 -24.34 23.66
C LEU A 13 -25.57 -24.85 23.98
N PRO A 14 -26.59 -23.97 24.00
CA PRO A 14 -27.98 -24.35 24.27
C PRO A 14 -28.56 -25.27 23.19
N ALA A 15 -29.37 -26.26 23.61
CA ALA A 15 -29.94 -27.32 22.77
C ALA A 15 -31.02 -26.89 21.75
N ALA A 16 -31.10 -25.60 21.42
CA ALA A 16 -32.12 -25.05 20.51
C ALA A 16 -31.55 -24.49 19.19
N LEU A 17 -30.25 -24.61 18.94
CA LEU A 17 -29.65 -24.25 17.66
C LEU A 17 -29.64 -25.47 16.74
N ASN A 18 -30.57 -25.53 15.80
CA ASN A 18 -30.51 -26.47 14.68
C ASN A 18 -29.57 -25.88 13.60
N PRO A 19 -28.38 -26.46 13.34
CA PRO A 19 -27.42 -25.91 12.38
C PRO A 19 -27.93 -25.87 10.94
N MET A 20 -29.04 -26.56 10.64
CA MET A 20 -29.60 -26.69 9.31
C MET A 20 -30.57 -25.57 8.92
N ASP A 21 -31.02 -24.73 9.88
CA ASP A 21 -31.93 -23.62 9.57
C ASP A 21 -31.23 -22.49 8.77
N TRP A 22 -29.89 -22.42 8.83
CA TRP A 22 -29.10 -21.46 8.04
C TRP A 22 -29.03 -21.83 6.55
N LEU A 23 -29.15 -23.12 6.21
CA LEU A 23 -29.05 -23.61 4.83
C LEU A 23 -30.35 -23.47 4.01
N ALA A 24 -31.44 -23.01 4.62
CA ALA A 24 -32.77 -22.96 4.00
C ALA A 24 -33.26 -21.55 3.61
N GLN A 25 -32.39 -20.53 3.62
CA GLN A 25 -32.78 -19.22 3.09
C GLN A 25 -32.61 -19.22 1.55
N PRO A 26 -33.66 -18.94 0.76
CA PRO A 26 -33.52 -18.85 -0.68
C PRO A 26 -32.63 -17.67 -1.05
N ASP A 27 -31.69 -17.91 -1.97
CA ASP A 27 -30.75 -16.94 -2.51
C ASP A 27 -31.44 -15.61 -2.85
N LYS A 28 -31.08 -14.55 -2.13
CA LYS A 28 -31.20 -13.21 -2.68
C LYS A 28 -30.24 -13.15 -3.86
N PRO A 29 -30.65 -12.69 -5.05
CA PRO A 29 -29.71 -12.53 -6.15
C PRO A 29 -28.61 -11.56 -5.69
N GLY A 30 -27.44 -12.13 -5.45
CA GLY A 30 -26.22 -11.40 -5.13
C GLY A 30 -25.84 -10.60 -6.36
N ILE A 31 -26.24 -9.33 -6.38
CA ILE A 31 -25.53 -8.34 -7.17
C ILE A 31 -24.18 -8.21 -6.46
N SER A 32 -23.20 -8.99 -6.88
CA SER A 32 -21.81 -8.68 -6.58
C SER A 32 -21.59 -7.25 -7.05
N PRO A 33 -21.24 -6.28 -6.18
CA PRO A 33 -20.74 -5.02 -6.69
C PRO A 33 -19.45 -5.35 -7.44
N GLU A 34 -19.54 -5.38 -8.77
CA GLU A 34 -18.38 -5.32 -9.65
C GLU A 34 -17.50 -4.19 -9.12
N PRO A 35 -16.22 -4.44 -8.81
CA PRO A 35 -15.35 -3.38 -8.37
C PRO A 35 -15.38 -2.28 -9.44
N SER A 36 -15.68 -1.04 -9.01
CA SER A 36 -15.70 0.16 -9.86
C SER A 36 -14.38 0.39 -10.63
N TYR A 37 -13.34 -0.34 -10.20
CA TYR A 37 -11.99 -0.32 -10.71
C TYR A 37 -11.54 -1.71 -11.17
N GLN A 38 -11.32 -1.87 -12.47
CA GLN A 38 -10.54 -2.99 -13.02
C GLN A 38 -9.05 -2.67 -12.85
N ARG A 39 -8.35 -3.47 -12.01
CA ARG A 39 -6.89 -3.39 -11.90
C ARG A 39 -6.27 -3.56 -13.30
N PRO A 40 -5.35 -2.68 -13.73
CA PRO A 40 -4.55 -2.91 -14.93
C PRO A 40 -3.92 -4.30 -14.84
N GLN A 41 -4.10 -5.11 -15.87
CA GLN A 41 -3.46 -6.43 -15.96
C GLN A 41 -1.97 -6.22 -16.22
N GLY A 42 -1.20 -6.03 -15.14
CA GLY A 42 0.25 -6.19 -15.18
C GLY A 42 0.60 -7.66 -15.37
N GLY A 43 1.59 -7.94 -16.21
CA GLY A 43 2.20 -9.27 -16.29
C GLY A 43 2.70 -9.73 -14.92
N ILE A 44 3.01 -11.02 -14.79
CA ILE A 44 3.58 -11.60 -13.56
C ILE A 44 4.80 -10.79 -13.10
N GLU A 45 5.64 -10.37 -14.04
CA GLU A 45 6.84 -9.56 -13.78
C GLU A 45 6.53 -8.18 -13.20
N ALA A 46 5.56 -7.46 -13.76
CA ALA A 46 5.18 -6.14 -13.25
C ALA A 46 4.61 -6.20 -11.82
N ARG A 47 3.91 -7.30 -11.49
CA ARG A 47 3.41 -7.55 -10.13
C ARG A 47 4.54 -7.88 -9.17
N ALA A 48 5.41 -8.82 -9.54
CA ALA A 48 6.59 -9.18 -8.76
C ALA A 48 7.47 -7.94 -8.50
N PHE A 49 7.76 -7.15 -9.52
CA PHE A 49 8.49 -5.89 -9.38
C PHE A 49 7.81 -4.93 -8.39
N GLY A 50 6.51 -4.68 -8.56
CA GLY A 50 5.74 -3.79 -7.68
C GLY A 50 5.78 -4.25 -6.21
N ASN A 51 5.54 -5.55 -5.97
CA ASN A 51 5.62 -6.15 -4.64
C ASN A 51 6.99 -5.93 -3.99
N VAL A 52 8.07 -6.20 -4.73
CA VAL A 52 9.43 -6.05 -4.20
C VAL A 52 9.76 -4.59 -3.91
N VAL A 53 9.37 -3.65 -4.78
CA VAL A 53 9.56 -2.21 -4.54
C VAL A 53 8.81 -1.79 -3.27
N HIS A 54 7.54 -2.17 -3.12
CA HIS A 54 6.75 -1.84 -1.92
C HIS A 54 7.41 -2.33 -0.64
N LEU A 55 7.80 -3.60 -0.60
CA LEU A 55 8.45 -4.21 0.57
C LEU A 55 9.77 -3.51 0.94
N LEU A 56 10.57 -3.12 -0.05
CA LEU A 56 11.85 -2.47 0.20
C LEU A 56 11.69 -0.99 0.58
N VAL A 57 10.71 -0.29 0.00
CA VAL A 57 10.35 1.08 0.38
C VAL A 57 9.86 1.13 1.83
N GLU A 58 9.00 0.18 2.23
CA GLU A 58 8.57 0.05 3.62
C GLU A 58 9.75 -0.25 4.55
N SER A 59 10.61 -1.22 4.19
CA SER A 59 11.80 -1.54 4.97
C SER A 59 12.72 -0.33 5.15
N MET A 60 12.86 0.50 4.11
CA MET A 60 13.66 1.72 4.14
C MET A 60 13.03 2.80 5.03
N ALA A 61 11.73 3.06 4.89
CA ALA A 61 11.04 4.03 5.72
C ALA A 61 11.06 3.64 7.21
N ASN A 62 10.94 2.34 7.51
CA ASN A 62 11.06 1.82 8.88
C ASN A 62 12.47 1.95 9.46
N ALA A 63 13.51 1.76 8.64
CA ALA A 63 14.90 2.00 9.07
C ALA A 63 15.14 3.48 9.38
N ILE A 64 14.71 4.37 8.49
CA ILE A 64 14.81 5.83 8.68
C ILE A 64 14.06 6.28 9.94
N ALA A 65 12.87 5.72 10.20
CA ALA A 65 12.10 5.99 11.42
C ALA A 65 12.82 5.59 12.72
N ARG A 66 13.72 4.60 12.66
CA ARG A 66 14.59 4.20 13.79
C ARG A 66 15.89 5.01 13.87
N GLY A 67 16.12 5.94 12.95
CA GLY A 67 17.37 6.70 12.85
C GLY A 67 18.51 5.92 12.20
N GLU A 68 18.21 4.84 11.49
CA GLU A 68 19.19 4.07 10.71
C GLU A 68 19.36 4.68 9.32
N GLU A 69 20.60 4.73 8.84
CA GLU A 69 20.87 5.05 7.43
C GLU A 69 20.57 3.84 6.54
N PRO A 70 19.87 4.01 5.40
CA PRO A 70 19.66 2.92 4.47
C PRO A 70 20.98 2.35 3.94
N ASP A 71 21.24 1.07 4.19
CA ASP A 71 22.41 0.38 3.66
C ASP A 71 22.18 -0.02 2.18
N VAL A 72 22.62 0.86 1.29
CA VAL A 72 22.54 0.68 -0.17
C VAL A 72 23.26 -0.58 -0.66
N THR A 73 24.26 -1.08 0.07
CA THR A 73 25.02 -2.28 -0.32
C THR A 73 24.16 -3.55 -0.27
N GLN A 74 23.11 -3.55 0.56
CA GLN A 74 22.20 -4.68 0.72
C GLN A 74 21.05 -4.67 -0.28
N TRP A 75 20.82 -3.57 -1.00
CA TRP A 75 19.66 -3.45 -1.87
C TRP A 75 19.68 -4.44 -3.03
N HIS A 76 20.80 -4.52 -3.75
CA HIS A 76 20.95 -5.44 -4.88
C HIS A 76 20.76 -6.92 -4.47
N PRO A 77 21.51 -7.48 -3.51
CA PRO A 77 21.33 -8.88 -3.13
C PRO A 77 19.92 -9.17 -2.57
N ARG A 78 19.32 -8.24 -1.83
CA ARG A 78 17.98 -8.40 -1.27
C ARG A 78 16.90 -8.34 -2.36
N ALA A 79 16.96 -7.36 -3.26
CA ALA A 79 16.05 -7.26 -4.39
C ALA A 79 16.12 -8.51 -5.28
N HIS A 80 17.33 -8.98 -5.59
CA HIS A 80 17.53 -10.18 -6.39
C HIS A 80 16.91 -11.43 -5.74
N ALA A 81 17.09 -11.60 -4.42
CA ALA A 81 16.51 -12.72 -3.68
C ALA A 81 14.97 -12.66 -3.65
N LEU A 82 14.40 -11.48 -3.42
CA LEU A 82 12.95 -11.28 -3.39
C LEU A 82 12.31 -11.50 -4.77
N LEU A 83 12.89 -10.94 -5.84
CA LEU A 83 12.39 -11.13 -7.20
C LEU A 83 12.45 -12.60 -7.62
N ARG A 84 13.49 -13.33 -7.23
CA ARG A 84 13.58 -14.78 -7.45
C ARG A 84 12.47 -15.53 -6.71
N ALA A 85 12.16 -15.13 -5.47
CA ALA A 85 11.08 -15.73 -4.70
C ALA A 85 9.70 -15.44 -5.29
N GLU A 86 9.50 -14.27 -5.90
CA GLU A 86 8.30 -13.89 -6.66
C GLU A 86 8.19 -14.61 -8.02
N GLY A 87 9.18 -15.43 -8.40
CA GLY A 87 9.13 -16.26 -9.60
C GLY A 87 9.62 -15.59 -10.89
N ILE A 88 10.37 -14.48 -10.80
CA ILE A 88 11.02 -13.89 -11.97
C ILE A 88 11.99 -14.89 -12.60
N ALA A 89 11.94 -15.02 -13.92
CA ALA A 89 12.78 -15.94 -14.67
C ALA A 89 14.27 -15.57 -14.55
N PRO A 90 15.20 -16.55 -14.53
CA PRO A 90 16.62 -16.28 -14.36
C PRO A 90 17.23 -15.31 -15.39
N GLY A 91 16.67 -15.25 -16.60
CA GLY A 91 17.12 -14.33 -17.65
C GLY A 91 16.78 -12.86 -17.35
N ASP A 92 15.65 -12.61 -16.69
CA ASP A 92 15.14 -11.26 -16.41
C ASP A 92 15.57 -10.74 -15.03
N LEU A 93 15.98 -11.63 -14.12
CA LEU A 93 16.41 -11.30 -12.76
C LEU A 93 17.45 -10.16 -12.70
N PRO A 94 18.54 -10.15 -13.51
CA PRO A 94 19.52 -9.07 -13.44
C PRO A 94 18.93 -7.70 -13.75
N HIS A 95 18.12 -7.62 -14.81
CA HIS A 95 17.50 -6.38 -15.24
C HIS A 95 16.47 -5.88 -14.20
N GLN A 96 15.56 -6.76 -13.76
CA GLN A 96 14.54 -6.42 -12.76
C GLN A 96 15.19 -5.99 -11.44
N THR A 97 16.27 -6.65 -11.02
CA THR A 97 17.03 -6.27 -9.81
C THR A 97 17.58 -4.85 -9.93
N GLN A 98 18.17 -4.51 -11.08
CA GLN A 98 18.70 -3.17 -11.31
C GLN A 98 17.60 -2.11 -11.29
N GLN A 99 16.43 -2.40 -11.88
CA GLN A 99 15.29 -1.48 -11.86
C GLN A 99 14.78 -1.25 -10.43
N VAL A 100 14.74 -2.29 -9.58
CA VAL A 100 14.34 -2.14 -8.17
C VAL A 100 15.34 -1.26 -7.42
N VAL A 101 16.64 -1.50 -7.58
CA VAL A 101 17.68 -0.68 -6.93
C VAL A 101 17.56 0.77 -7.37
N ARG A 102 17.41 1.01 -8.68
CA ARG A 102 17.22 2.36 -9.24
C ARG A 102 15.99 3.07 -8.66
N ALA A 103 14.88 2.35 -8.47
CA ALA A 103 13.68 2.90 -7.83
C ALA A 103 13.95 3.40 -6.41
N LEU A 104 14.71 2.64 -5.61
CA LEU A 104 15.08 3.03 -4.25
C LEU A 104 16.05 4.22 -4.23
N GLU A 105 17.05 4.21 -5.12
CA GLU A 105 18.01 5.32 -5.27
C GLU A 105 17.31 6.62 -5.67
N ASN A 106 16.41 6.56 -6.66
CA ASN A 106 15.62 7.70 -7.10
C ASN A 106 14.82 8.32 -5.94
N MET A 107 14.20 7.49 -5.09
CA MET A 107 13.46 7.98 -3.93
C MET A 107 14.34 8.70 -2.91
N LEU A 108 15.57 8.24 -2.68
CA LEU A 108 16.50 8.92 -1.78
C LEU A 108 17.11 10.19 -2.38
N MET A 109 17.21 10.27 -3.71
CA MET A 109 17.74 11.45 -4.38
C MET A 109 16.69 12.56 -4.55
N ASP A 110 15.42 12.18 -4.64
CA ASP A 110 14.30 13.09 -4.81
C ASP A 110 13.86 13.73 -3.47
N PRO A 111 13.76 15.07 -3.37
CA PRO A 111 13.24 15.72 -2.16
C PRO A 111 11.87 15.21 -1.71
N GLU A 112 10.93 15.02 -2.63
CA GLU A 112 9.58 14.53 -2.29
C GLU A 112 9.61 13.05 -1.91
N GLY A 113 10.39 12.23 -2.61
CA GLY A 113 10.65 10.83 -2.25
C GLY A 113 11.21 10.68 -0.82
N ARG A 114 12.24 11.45 -0.47
CA ARG A 114 12.77 11.48 0.91
C ARG A 114 11.73 11.93 1.93
N TRP A 115 10.92 12.93 1.57
CA TRP A 115 9.86 13.41 2.43
C TRP A 115 8.81 12.32 2.69
N LEU A 116 8.42 11.53 1.68
CA LEU A 116 7.52 10.39 1.87
C LEU A 116 8.12 9.33 2.80
N LEU A 117 9.43 9.09 2.73
CA LEU A 117 10.15 8.12 3.55
C LEU A 117 10.42 8.59 4.98
N ALA A 118 10.39 9.90 5.21
CA ALA A 118 10.71 10.50 6.49
C ALA A 118 9.77 10.03 7.60
N PRO A 119 10.18 10.15 8.88
CA PRO A 119 9.29 9.93 10.01
C PRO A 119 8.18 10.98 9.98
N HIS A 120 6.94 10.53 10.10
CA HIS A 120 5.75 11.38 10.18
C HIS A 120 4.84 10.92 11.31
N THR A 121 3.98 11.82 11.78
CA THR A 121 3.03 11.52 12.85
C THR A 121 2.01 10.48 12.41
N ALA A 122 1.84 9.45 13.25
CA ALA A 122 1.02 8.27 12.99
C ALA A 122 1.31 7.58 11.64
N ALA A 123 2.58 7.58 11.21
CA ALA A 123 2.97 6.87 10.02
C ALA A 123 2.68 5.37 10.15
N ALA A 124 2.00 4.81 9.15
CA ALA A 124 1.71 3.40 9.04
C ALA A 124 1.95 2.95 7.59
N SER A 125 2.56 1.79 7.44
CA SER A 125 2.68 1.09 6.16
C SER A 125 1.74 -0.12 6.15
N GLU A 126 1.32 -0.51 4.96
CA GLU A 126 0.53 -1.74 4.77
C GLU A 126 -0.77 -1.81 5.60
N SER A 127 -1.39 -0.67 5.91
CA SER A 127 -2.60 -0.62 6.73
C SER A 127 -3.75 -1.33 6.02
N ALA A 128 -4.19 -2.46 6.57
CA ALA A 128 -5.41 -3.13 6.18
C ALA A 128 -6.59 -2.24 6.59
N LEU A 129 -7.27 -1.68 5.60
CA LEU A 129 -8.53 -0.98 5.76
C LEU A 129 -9.64 -1.99 5.52
N GLU A 130 -10.56 -2.11 6.45
CA GLU A 130 -11.81 -2.81 6.21
C GLU A 130 -12.83 -1.75 5.80
N ASP A 131 -13.35 -1.86 4.58
CA ASP A 131 -14.47 -1.02 4.16
C ASP A 131 -15.78 -1.50 4.80
N GLU A 132 -16.86 -0.74 4.64
CA GLU A 132 -18.17 -1.04 5.24
C GLU A 132 -18.77 -2.38 4.76
N THR A 133 -18.18 -3.01 3.74
CA THR A 133 -18.59 -4.31 3.19
C THR A 133 -17.74 -5.48 3.72
N GLY A 134 -16.78 -5.22 4.61
CA GLY A 134 -15.86 -6.22 5.15
C GLY A 134 -14.68 -6.55 4.23
N ARG A 135 -14.46 -5.76 3.16
CA ARG A 135 -13.36 -6.00 2.22
C ARG A 135 -12.09 -5.32 2.72
N HIS A 136 -11.01 -6.11 2.80
CA HIS A 136 -9.68 -5.60 3.13
C HIS A 136 -9.05 -4.91 1.93
N VAL A 137 -8.87 -3.59 2.02
CA VAL A 137 -8.12 -2.79 1.06
C VAL A 137 -6.84 -2.30 1.73
N ARG A 138 -5.69 -2.43 1.05
CA ARG A 138 -4.39 -2.12 1.62
C ARG A 138 -3.88 -0.81 1.04
N THR A 139 -3.47 0.12 1.90
CA THR A 139 -2.72 1.32 1.50
C THR A 139 -1.23 1.08 1.70
N ASP A 140 -0.40 1.64 0.82
CA ASP A 140 1.05 1.41 0.93
C ASP A 140 1.63 2.21 2.09
N ARG A 141 1.19 3.46 2.24
CA ARG A 141 1.61 4.33 3.34
C ARG A 141 0.57 5.40 3.68
N THR A 142 0.38 5.65 4.97
CA THR A 142 -0.44 6.76 5.48
C THR A 142 0.27 7.48 6.62
N PHE A 143 0.11 8.79 6.72
CA PHE A 143 0.66 9.60 7.82
C PHE A 143 0.02 10.99 7.87
N PHE A 144 0.17 11.72 8.98
CA PHE A 144 -0.23 13.12 9.07
C PHE A 144 0.92 14.07 8.74
N ALA A 145 0.63 15.10 7.95
CA ALA A 145 1.55 16.19 7.59
C ALA A 145 0.77 17.48 7.25
N SER A 146 1.45 18.50 6.72
CA SER A 146 0.82 19.67 6.09
C SER A 146 0.05 19.29 4.81
N ASP A 147 -0.72 20.23 4.25
CA ASP A 147 -1.45 20.06 2.99
C ASP A 147 -0.57 20.15 1.72
N ALA A 148 0.72 20.34 1.88
CA ALA A 148 1.72 20.31 0.82
C ALA A 148 2.94 19.49 1.26
N PRO A 149 3.62 18.80 0.33
CA PRO A 149 4.87 18.11 0.64
C PRO A 149 5.94 19.12 1.04
N LEU A 150 6.91 18.70 1.86
CA LEU A 150 8.03 19.52 2.35
C LEU A 150 7.66 20.72 3.25
N ALA A 151 6.38 21.03 3.41
CA ALA A 151 5.90 22.03 4.36
C ALA A 151 5.83 21.45 5.78
N SER A 152 5.75 22.34 6.77
CA SER A 152 5.62 21.97 8.19
C SER A 152 4.15 21.98 8.61
N GLY A 153 3.74 20.96 9.37
CA GLY A 153 2.38 20.82 9.88
C GLY A 153 1.98 19.35 9.99
N GLU A 154 0.88 19.07 10.68
CA GLU A 154 0.40 17.70 10.94
C GLU A 154 -1.14 17.60 10.85
N GLY A 155 -1.76 18.54 10.13
CA GLY A 155 -3.22 18.69 10.09
C GLY A 155 -3.93 17.79 9.08
N THR A 156 -3.21 17.23 8.11
CA THR A 156 -3.78 16.56 6.93
C THR A 156 -3.29 15.12 6.84
N LEU A 157 -4.21 14.18 6.69
CA LEU A 157 -3.88 12.78 6.47
C LEU A 157 -3.48 12.56 5.01
N TRP A 158 -2.27 12.07 4.79
CA TRP A 158 -1.79 11.62 3.50
C TRP A 158 -2.07 10.13 3.33
N ILE A 159 -2.61 9.75 2.17
CA ILE A 159 -2.74 8.37 1.72
C ILE A 159 -1.94 8.24 0.43
N VAL A 160 -0.86 7.44 0.49
CA VAL A 160 0.14 7.33 -0.56
C VAL A 160 0.14 5.91 -1.13
N ASP A 161 0.16 5.81 -2.46
CA ASP A 161 0.29 4.56 -3.21
C ASP A 161 1.50 4.68 -4.16
N PHE A 162 2.45 3.75 -4.05
CA PHE A 162 3.68 3.74 -4.84
C PHE A 162 3.45 2.97 -6.14
N LYS A 163 3.82 3.55 -7.27
CA LYS A 163 3.54 3.02 -8.61
C LYS A 163 4.81 2.50 -9.28
N SER A 164 4.76 1.25 -9.72
CA SER A 164 5.78 0.62 -10.56
C SER A 164 5.61 0.87 -12.05
N SER A 165 4.60 1.66 -12.47
CA SER A 165 4.40 1.92 -13.89
C SER A 165 5.55 2.73 -14.48
N GLU A 166 6.06 2.26 -15.60
CA GLU A 166 7.06 2.97 -16.39
C GLU A 166 6.36 3.88 -17.40
N ASN A 167 6.95 5.06 -17.64
CA ASN A 167 6.55 5.89 -18.76
C ASN A 167 7.38 5.49 -20.00
N SER A 168 6.74 4.84 -20.97
CA SER A 168 7.36 4.48 -22.25
C SER A 168 7.25 5.59 -23.32
N GLY A 169 6.62 6.73 -23.00
CA GLY A 169 6.41 7.86 -23.91
C GLY A 169 7.25 9.08 -23.56
N SER A 170 7.31 10.06 -24.47
CA SER A 170 8.08 11.30 -24.28
C SER A 170 7.40 12.35 -23.39
N ASP A 171 6.09 12.26 -23.17
CA ASP A 171 5.32 13.24 -22.38
C ASP A 171 5.02 12.72 -20.96
N VAL A 172 5.91 13.08 -20.03
CA VAL A 172 5.79 12.76 -18.60
C VAL A 172 4.53 13.37 -17.98
N ALA A 173 4.17 14.60 -18.33
CA ALA A 173 3.04 15.29 -17.72
C ALA A 173 1.72 14.64 -18.12
N ALA A 174 1.55 14.30 -19.40
CA ALA A 174 0.39 13.58 -19.89
C ALA A 174 0.27 12.18 -19.25
N PHE A 175 1.40 11.47 -19.08
CA PHE A 175 1.43 10.19 -18.38
C PHE A 175 0.94 10.33 -16.93
N LEU A 176 1.50 11.26 -16.15
CA LEU A 176 1.12 11.47 -14.75
C LEU A 176 -0.36 11.86 -14.60
N ALA A 177 -0.88 12.71 -15.49
CA ALA A 177 -2.29 13.07 -15.52
C ALA A 177 -3.20 11.86 -15.81
N ALA A 178 -2.80 11.00 -16.76
CA ALA A 178 -3.53 9.77 -17.06
C ALA A 178 -3.51 8.78 -15.89
N GLN A 179 -2.37 8.64 -15.19
CA GLN A 179 -2.26 7.79 -14.00
C GLN A 179 -3.14 8.30 -12.86
N LYS A 180 -3.13 9.62 -12.57
CA LYS A 180 -4.04 10.22 -11.58
C LYS A 180 -5.50 9.87 -11.89
N LYS A 181 -5.94 10.08 -13.14
CA LYS A 181 -7.30 9.75 -13.57
C LYS A 181 -7.62 8.26 -13.39
N LEU A 182 -6.67 7.37 -13.71
CA LEU A 182 -6.83 5.93 -13.59
C LEU A 182 -7.02 5.47 -12.14
N TYR A 183 -6.24 6.02 -11.21
CA TYR A 183 -6.25 5.57 -9.81
C TYR A 183 -7.15 6.41 -8.90
N ALA A 184 -7.66 7.57 -9.33
CA ALA A 184 -8.49 8.45 -8.51
C ALA A 184 -9.70 7.74 -7.86
N PRO A 185 -10.48 6.88 -8.55
CA PRO A 185 -11.60 6.18 -7.93
C PRO A 185 -11.15 5.28 -6.77
N LYS A 186 -10.09 4.48 -6.98
CA LYS A 186 -9.50 3.61 -5.94
C LYS A 186 -9.01 4.42 -4.74
N MET A 187 -8.32 5.53 -5.00
CA MET A 187 -7.79 6.39 -3.94
C MET A 187 -8.91 7.06 -3.13
N LEU A 188 -10.03 7.40 -3.78
CA LEU A 188 -11.20 7.96 -3.11
C LEU A 188 -11.88 6.94 -2.18
N GLU A 189 -11.92 5.65 -2.56
CA GLU A 189 -12.41 4.59 -1.66
C GLU A 189 -11.60 4.58 -0.34
N TYR A 190 -10.26 4.71 -0.41
CA TYR A 190 -9.44 4.81 0.80
C TYR A 190 -9.77 6.04 1.66
N ALA A 191 -9.98 7.20 1.04
CA ALA A 191 -10.34 8.42 1.76
C ALA A 191 -11.69 8.27 2.48
N GLN A 192 -12.68 7.67 1.80
CA GLN A 192 -14.00 7.42 2.38
C GLN A 192 -13.91 6.49 3.59
N THR A 193 -13.17 5.38 3.49
CA THR A 193 -12.95 4.48 4.63
C THR A 193 -12.25 5.19 5.78
N LYS A 194 -11.25 6.04 5.52
CA LYS A 194 -10.56 6.80 6.57
C LYS A 194 -11.45 7.87 7.20
N ARG A 195 -12.29 8.56 6.44
CA ARG A 195 -13.27 9.52 6.96
C ARG A 195 -14.34 8.83 7.83
N ALA A 196 -14.76 7.62 7.49
CA ALA A 196 -15.66 6.84 8.33
C ALA A 196 -15.02 6.49 9.69
N GLN A 197 -13.70 6.27 9.73
CA GLN A 197 -12.96 5.91 10.94
C GLN A 197 -12.54 7.12 11.80
N LEU A 198 -12.17 8.23 11.16
CA LEU A 198 -11.54 9.39 11.83
C LEU A 198 -12.47 10.62 11.92
N GLY A 199 -13.54 10.65 11.13
CA GLY A 199 -14.50 11.75 11.04
C GLY A 199 -14.67 12.25 9.60
N ALA A 200 -15.91 12.56 9.21
CA ALA A 200 -16.28 12.96 7.84
C ALA A 200 -15.49 14.17 7.32
N GLU A 201 -15.17 15.11 8.21
CA GLU A 201 -14.45 16.35 7.90
C GLU A 201 -12.91 16.21 7.93
N THR A 202 -12.39 14.98 8.08
CA THR A 202 -10.93 14.76 8.10
C THR A 202 -10.33 15.24 6.77
N PRO A 203 -9.39 16.20 6.78
CA PRO A 203 -8.69 16.62 5.57
C PRO A 203 -7.76 15.49 5.12
N ILE A 204 -7.92 15.09 3.85
CA ILE A 204 -7.16 14.00 3.25
C ILE A 204 -6.53 14.46 1.94
N ILE A 205 -5.24 14.16 1.79
CA ILE A 205 -4.53 14.21 0.52
C ILE A 205 -4.28 12.79 0.02
N LEU A 206 -4.64 12.57 -1.23
CA LEU A 206 -4.37 11.36 -1.98
C LEU A 206 -3.12 11.59 -2.83
N ALA A 207 -2.21 10.63 -2.82
CA ALA A 207 -0.94 10.75 -3.49
C ALA A 207 -0.54 9.48 -4.23
N LEU A 208 0.01 9.66 -5.42
CA LEU A 208 0.73 8.64 -6.18
C LEU A 208 2.18 9.06 -6.28
N TYR A 209 3.09 8.14 -5.98
CA TYR A 209 4.52 8.36 -6.18
C TYR A 209 5.09 7.32 -7.13
N PHE A 210 5.93 7.72 -8.07
CA PHE A 210 6.49 6.84 -9.11
C PHE A 210 8.01 6.68 -8.90
N PRO A 211 8.51 5.63 -8.22
CA PRO A 211 9.94 5.50 -7.93
C PRO A 211 10.84 5.44 -9.17
N LEU A 212 10.38 4.86 -10.28
CA LEU A 212 11.16 4.83 -11.54
C LEU A 212 11.11 6.15 -12.32
N LEU A 213 10.21 7.07 -11.95
CA LEU A 213 10.03 8.40 -12.50
C LEU A 213 9.79 9.34 -11.32
N PRO A 214 10.85 9.75 -10.58
CA PRO A 214 10.74 10.37 -9.25
C PRO A 214 9.85 11.63 -9.29
N ALA A 215 8.57 11.42 -9.03
CA ALA A 215 7.50 12.40 -9.20
C ALA A 215 6.36 12.04 -8.26
N LEU A 216 5.92 13.03 -7.50
CA LEU A 216 4.73 12.97 -6.67
C LEU A 216 3.55 13.63 -7.40
N VAL A 217 2.44 12.92 -7.51
CA VAL A 217 1.16 13.47 -7.95
C VAL A 217 0.20 13.40 -6.79
N TYR A 218 -0.24 14.54 -6.29
CA TYR A 218 -1.14 14.60 -5.14
C TYR A 218 -2.33 15.54 -5.36
N TRP A 219 -3.41 15.29 -4.66
CA TRP A 219 -4.63 16.10 -4.69
C TRP A 219 -5.45 15.89 -3.43
N GLN A 220 -6.29 16.88 -3.10
CA GLN A 220 -7.24 16.77 -2.01
C GLN A 220 -8.33 15.75 -2.36
N ALA A 221 -8.71 14.91 -1.40
CA ALA A 221 -9.87 14.04 -1.54
C ALA A 221 -11.15 14.88 -1.49
N GLU A 222 -11.95 14.82 -2.56
CA GLU A 222 -13.28 15.42 -2.62
C GLU A 222 -14.26 14.77 -1.62
#